data_AF-A0A139D860-F1
#
_entry.id   AF-A0A139D860-F1
#
_cell.length_a   1.000
_cell.length_b   1.000
_cell.length_c   1.000
_cell.angle_alpha   90.00
_cell.angle_beta   90.00
_cell.angle_gamma   90.00
#
_symmetry.space_group_name_H-M   'P 1'
#
loop_
_entity.id
_entity.type
_entity.pdbx_description
1 polymer ?
#
loop_
_entity_poly.entity_id
_entity_poly.type
_entity_poly.pdbx_seq_one_letter_code
_entity_poly.pdbx_strand_id
1 'polypeptide(L)'
;TDYLKLTGREPEQVDLVEKYAKETGLWADQMTGAEYERVLEFDLSTVVRNVAGPSNPHRRVATSALHDQGIAVNLDKALAEEKEGKMPDGAVIIAAITSCTNTSNPRNVVAAGLLAKKANELGLIRKPWVKSSFAPGSKVARLYLEEAGLLPELEKLGFGIVAYACTTCNGMSGALDPKIQQEIIDRDLYSTAVLSGNRNFDGRIHPYAKQAFLASPPLVVAYAIAGTIRFDIEKDALAYDKDGNPVTLKDIWPSDEEIDRIVGEYVKPEQFKSVYIPMFNLDEAEQAESPLYDWRPMSTYIRRPPYWEGALAAERTMTGMRPLAVLGDNITTDHLSPSNAIMMDSAAGEYLHKMGLPEEDFNSYATHRGDHLTAQRATLANPKLLNEMVRDENGEIVQGSLARLEPEGDVKRMWDVIETYMDRKQPLIIVAGADYGQGSSRDWAAKGVRLAGVEVIVAEGFERIHRTNLVGMGVLPLQFKEGETR
;
A
#
# COMPACT_ATOMS: atom_id res chain seq x y z
N THR A 1 1.47 -23.52 21.77
CA THR A 1 0.60 -22.55 22.47
C THR A 1 1.33 -21.27 22.87
N ASP A 2 2.64 -21.17 22.63
CA ASP A 2 3.51 -20.13 23.17
C ASP A 2 3.07 -18.70 22.84
N TYR A 3 2.64 -18.43 21.59
CA TYR A 3 2.16 -17.10 21.20
C TYR A 3 0.87 -16.69 21.94
N LEU A 4 -0.02 -17.63 22.27
CA LEU A 4 -1.23 -17.32 23.05
C LEU A 4 -0.86 -16.91 24.47
N LYS A 5 0.11 -17.61 25.08
CA LYS A 5 0.65 -17.27 26.40
C LYS A 5 1.36 -15.91 26.36
N LEU A 6 2.21 -15.68 25.36
CA LEU A 6 2.94 -14.42 25.15
C LEU A 6 1.98 -13.22 24.99
N THR A 7 0.85 -13.41 24.33
CA THR A 7 -0.16 -12.36 24.12
C THR A 7 -1.14 -12.23 25.29
N GLY A 8 -0.84 -12.85 26.43
CA GLY A 8 -1.59 -12.72 27.68
C GLY A 8 -2.97 -13.36 27.66
N ARG A 9 -3.21 -14.40 26.85
CA ARG A 9 -4.46 -15.18 26.94
C ARG A 9 -4.52 -15.92 28.28
N GLU A 10 -5.72 -16.02 28.85
CA GLU A 10 -5.92 -16.68 30.13
C GLU A 10 -5.54 -18.18 30.06
N PRO A 11 -4.92 -18.74 31.11
CA PRO A 11 -4.43 -20.12 31.10
C PRO A 11 -5.50 -21.14 30.70
N GLU A 12 -6.73 -20.99 31.20
CA GLU A 12 -7.84 -21.89 30.92
C GLU A 12 -8.24 -21.86 29.43
N GLN A 13 -8.16 -20.67 28.81
CA GLN A 13 -8.44 -20.52 27.38
C GLN A 13 -7.33 -21.17 26.53
N VAL A 14 -6.07 -21.04 26.95
CA VAL A 14 -4.94 -21.69 26.27
C VAL A 14 -5.06 -23.20 26.34
N ASP A 15 -5.38 -23.74 27.52
CA ASP A 15 -5.58 -25.18 27.74
C ASP A 15 -6.76 -25.71 26.92
N LEU A 16 -7.86 -24.96 26.86
CA LEU A 16 -9.03 -25.31 26.04
C LEU A 16 -8.68 -25.39 24.55
N VAL A 17 -7.98 -24.38 24.02
CA VAL A 17 -7.57 -24.35 22.61
C VAL A 17 -6.67 -25.53 22.29
N GLU A 18 -5.70 -25.83 23.16
CA GLU A 18 -4.78 -26.96 22.97
C GLU A 18 -5.52 -28.30 22.99
N LYS A 19 -6.38 -28.52 23.98
CA LYS A 19 -7.18 -29.75 24.09
C LYS A 19 -8.09 -29.92 22.89
N TYR A 20 -8.82 -28.88 22.49
CA TYR A 20 -9.73 -28.91 21.35
C TYR A 20 -8.99 -29.25 20.06
N ALA A 21 -7.86 -28.59 19.80
CA ALA A 21 -7.08 -28.83 18.59
C ALA A 21 -6.53 -30.26 18.52
N LYS A 22 -6.05 -30.82 19.65
CA LYS A 22 -5.56 -32.21 19.71
C LYS A 22 -6.68 -33.24 19.55
N GLU A 23 -7.83 -33.01 20.17
CA GLU A 23 -8.98 -33.92 20.08
C GLU A 23 -9.56 -33.98 18.66
N THR A 24 -9.57 -32.84 17.96
CA THR A 24 -10.14 -32.71 16.61
C THR A 24 -9.15 -33.01 15.48
N GLY A 25 -7.90 -33.39 15.80
CA GLY A 25 -6.87 -33.65 14.78
C GLY A 25 -6.34 -32.38 14.11
N LEU A 26 -6.55 -31.21 14.71
CA LEU A 26 -6.09 -29.91 14.22
C LEU A 26 -4.70 -29.51 14.77
N TRP A 27 -4.06 -30.37 15.54
CA TRP A 27 -2.70 -30.15 16.02
C TRP A 27 -1.67 -30.54 14.94
N ALA A 28 -0.60 -29.75 14.79
CA ALA A 28 0.28 -29.84 13.62
C ALA A 28 0.95 -31.21 13.41
N ASP A 29 1.34 -31.92 14.49
CA ASP A 29 1.94 -33.26 14.39
C ASP A 29 0.94 -34.34 13.92
N GLN A 30 -0.36 -34.13 14.15
CA GLN A 30 -1.45 -34.98 13.67
C GLN A 30 -1.77 -34.76 12.20
N MET A 31 -1.34 -33.63 11.62
CA MET A 31 -1.53 -33.31 10.19
C MET A 31 -0.42 -33.86 9.27
N THR A 32 0.55 -34.62 9.81
CA THR A 32 1.68 -35.16 9.03
C THR A 32 1.29 -36.11 7.89
N GLY A 33 0.09 -36.73 7.96
CA GLY A 33 -0.46 -37.59 6.92
C GLY A 33 -1.50 -36.92 5.99
N ALA A 34 -1.64 -35.60 6.03
CA ALA A 34 -2.60 -34.89 5.19
C ALA A 34 -2.27 -35.05 3.69
N GLU A 35 -3.30 -35.32 2.88
CA GLU A 35 -3.18 -35.39 1.43
C GLU A 35 -3.45 -34.02 0.80
N TYR A 36 -2.50 -33.55 0.00
CA TYR A 36 -2.60 -32.29 -0.73
C TYR A 36 -2.68 -32.58 -2.23
N GLU A 37 -3.53 -31.83 -2.95
CA GLU A 37 -3.61 -31.92 -4.42
C GLU A 37 -2.26 -31.61 -5.10
N ARG A 38 -1.46 -30.74 -4.47
CA ARG A 38 -0.12 -30.39 -4.90
C ARG A 38 0.76 -30.07 -3.70
N VAL A 39 1.98 -30.61 -3.68
CA VAL A 39 3.02 -30.32 -2.69
C VAL A 39 4.13 -29.50 -3.34
N LEU A 40 4.55 -28.43 -2.67
CA LEU A 40 5.69 -27.59 -3.06
C LEU A 40 6.70 -27.59 -1.92
N GLU A 41 7.96 -27.90 -2.22
CA GLU A 41 9.04 -27.92 -1.24
C GLU A 41 9.92 -26.66 -1.36
N PHE A 42 10.37 -26.14 -0.21
CA PHE A 42 11.19 -24.94 -0.15
C PHE A 42 12.26 -25.06 0.95
N ASP A 43 13.53 -25.03 0.55
CA ASP A 43 14.66 -25.06 1.49
C ASP A 43 14.95 -23.66 2.03
N LEU A 44 14.67 -23.45 3.32
CA LEU A 44 14.89 -22.18 4.02
C LEU A 44 16.36 -21.74 4.02
N SER A 45 17.32 -22.66 3.90
CA SER A 45 18.75 -22.34 3.89
C SER A 45 19.17 -21.55 2.64
N THR A 46 18.35 -21.59 1.58
CA THR A 46 18.55 -20.83 0.35
C THR A 46 18.08 -19.38 0.44
N VAL A 47 17.43 -18.99 1.55
CA VAL A 47 16.94 -17.62 1.75
C VAL A 47 18.11 -16.68 2.01
N VAL A 48 18.32 -15.76 1.08
CA VAL A 48 19.26 -14.62 1.22
C VAL A 48 18.50 -13.34 1.60
N ARG A 49 19.20 -12.24 1.90
CA ARG A 49 18.57 -10.91 1.99
C ARG A 49 18.02 -10.51 0.63
N ASN A 50 16.80 -9.97 0.60
CA ASN A 50 16.14 -9.56 -0.62
C ASN A 50 15.36 -8.26 -0.41
N VAL A 51 15.11 -7.58 -1.53
CA VAL A 51 14.02 -6.61 -1.68
C VAL A 51 13.00 -7.17 -2.68
N ALA A 52 11.81 -6.60 -2.74
CA ALA A 52 10.90 -6.84 -3.86
C ALA A 52 10.60 -5.54 -4.60
N GLY A 53 10.67 -5.59 -5.92
CA GLY A 53 10.48 -4.44 -6.80
C GLY A 53 11.51 -4.38 -7.93
N PRO A 54 11.51 -3.28 -8.69
CA PRO A 54 10.60 -2.14 -8.55
C PRO A 54 9.16 -2.45 -8.93
N SER A 55 8.23 -1.81 -8.22
CA SER A 55 6.79 -1.70 -8.50
C SER A 55 5.99 -2.98 -8.79
N ASN A 56 6.59 -4.13 -8.49
CA ASN A 56 5.97 -5.45 -8.59
C ASN A 56 6.30 -6.23 -7.30
N PRO A 57 5.32 -6.59 -6.47
CA PRO A 57 5.57 -7.27 -5.20
C PRO A 57 6.07 -8.71 -5.40
N HIS A 58 5.85 -9.29 -6.58
CA HIS A 58 6.31 -10.64 -6.94
C HIS A 58 7.73 -10.64 -7.50
N ARG A 59 8.28 -9.48 -7.89
CA ARG A 59 9.65 -9.35 -8.36
C ARG A 59 10.61 -9.36 -7.17
N ARG A 60 10.90 -10.54 -6.63
CA ARG A 60 11.95 -10.74 -5.62
C ARG A 60 13.32 -10.52 -6.26
N VAL A 61 14.15 -9.69 -5.62
CA VAL A 61 15.54 -9.44 -6.02
C VAL A 61 16.45 -9.63 -4.81
N ALA A 62 17.39 -10.57 -4.90
CA ALA A 62 18.43 -10.73 -3.89
C ALA A 62 19.26 -9.44 -3.81
N THR A 63 19.61 -9.00 -2.59
CA THR A 63 20.39 -7.77 -2.40
C THR A 63 21.75 -7.83 -3.10
N SER A 64 22.34 -9.03 -3.19
CA SER A 64 23.58 -9.29 -3.93
C SER A 64 23.48 -9.14 -5.45
N ALA A 65 22.26 -9.12 -6.00
CA ALA A 65 22.00 -9.03 -7.44
C ALA A 65 21.47 -7.65 -7.88
N LEU A 66 21.41 -6.66 -6.97
CA LEU A 66 20.82 -5.35 -7.27
C LEU A 66 21.55 -4.62 -8.41
N HIS A 67 22.88 -4.74 -8.48
CA HIS A 67 23.68 -4.16 -9.55
C HIS A 67 23.34 -4.81 -10.91
N ASP A 68 23.34 -6.14 -10.98
CA ASP A 68 23.07 -6.90 -12.20
C ASP A 68 21.63 -6.72 -12.70
N GLN A 69 20.71 -6.39 -11.79
CA GLN A 69 19.32 -6.05 -12.10
C GLN A 69 19.11 -4.58 -12.49
N GLY A 70 20.18 -3.78 -12.56
CA GLY A 70 20.13 -2.36 -12.94
C GLY A 70 19.53 -1.43 -11.87
N ILE A 71 19.42 -1.90 -10.63
CA ILE A 71 18.85 -1.12 -9.51
C ILE A 71 19.96 -0.30 -8.85
N ALA A 72 21.01 -0.97 -8.36
CA ALA A 72 22.18 -0.36 -7.71
C ALA A 72 23.25 -0.01 -8.75
N VAL A 73 22.97 0.97 -9.61
CA VAL A 73 23.85 1.45 -10.68
C VAL A 73 23.99 2.96 -10.65
N ASN A 74 25.04 3.51 -11.27
CA ASN A 74 25.28 4.96 -11.35
C ASN A 74 25.43 5.66 -9.98
N LEU A 75 25.94 4.96 -8.96
CA LEU A 75 26.17 5.55 -7.64
C LEU A 75 27.09 6.78 -7.69
N ASP A 76 28.14 6.76 -8.51
CA ASP A 76 29.06 7.91 -8.66
C ASP A 76 28.33 9.18 -9.11
N LYS A 77 27.35 9.04 -10.01
CA LYS A 77 26.51 10.15 -10.47
C LYS A 77 25.63 10.66 -9.32
N ALA A 78 24.97 9.76 -8.60
CA ALA A 78 24.16 10.09 -7.44
C ALA A 78 24.97 10.86 -6.38
N LEU A 79 26.19 10.38 -6.07
CA LEU A 79 27.09 11.04 -5.11
C LEU A 79 27.60 12.40 -5.62
N ALA A 80 27.81 12.57 -6.93
CA ALA A 80 28.18 13.86 -7.50
C ALA A 80 27.04 14.89 -7.36
N GLU A 81 25.80 14.50 -7.65
CA GLU A 81 24.62 15.35 -7.45
C GLU A 81 24.45 15.73 -5.98
N GLU A 82 24.65 14.77 -5.06
CA GLU A 82 24.60 15.04 -3.63
C GLU A 82 25.67 16.06 -3.20
N LYS A 83 26.91 15.95 -3.70
CA LYS A 83 27.99 16.92 -3.40
C LYS A 83 27.67 18.33 -3.90
N GLU A 84 26.84 18.46 -4.92
CA GLU A 84 26.32 19.75 -5.40
C GLU A 84 25.14 20.27 -4.56
N GLY A 85 24.75 19.55 -3.50
CA GLY A 85 23.63 19.89 -2.63
C GLY A 85 22.26 19.54 -3.20
N LYS A 86 22.20 18.69 -4.23
CA LYS A 86 20.97 18.26 -4.90
C LYS A 86 20.55 16.88 -4.42
N MET A 87 19.28 16.52 -4.60
CA MET A 87 18.86 15.14 -4.43
C MET A 87 19.47 14.23 -5.52
N PRO A 88 19.95 13.04 -5.16
CA PRO A 88 20.55 12.13 -6.12
C PRO A 88 19.51 11.44 -7.01
N ASP A 89 19.91 10.98 -8.20
CA ASP A 89 19.19 9.94 -8.93
C ASP A 89 18.94 8.72 -8.01
N GLY A 90 17.72 8.18 -8.08
CA GLY A 90 17.29 7.09 -7.20
C GLY A 90 17.04 7.50 -5.76
N ALA A 91 16.96 8.80 -5.46
CA ALA A 91 16.71 9.32 -4.11
C ALA A 91 15.55 8.58 -3.44
N VAL A 92 15.81 8.05 -2.24
CA VAL A 92 14.78 7.46 -1.37
C VAL A 92 14.06 8.60 -0.68
N ILE A 93 12.91 9.01 -1.20
CA ILE A 93 12.14 10.14 -0.66
C ILE A 93 11.20 9.71 0.48
N ILE A 94 10.86 8.43 0.54
CA ILE A 94 10.06 7.81 1.60
C ILE A 94 10.80 6.58 2.12
N ALA A 95 11.01 6.52 3.44
CA ALA A 95 11.51 5.33 4.14
C ALA A 95 10.57 4.97 5.30
N ALA A 96 9.71 3.98 5.13
CA ALA A 96 8.64 3.71 6.10
C ALA A 96 8.72 2.31 6.72
N ILE A 97 8.94 2.26 8.04
CA ILE A 97 8.67 1.06 8.83
C ILE A 97 7.16 1.05 9.10
N THR A 98 6.43 0.27 8.33
CA THR A 98 4.95 0.26 8.30
C THR A 98 4.42 -1.16 8.11
N SER A 99 3.10 -1.28 7.99
CA SER A 99 2.35 -2.52 7.71
C SER A 99 2.27 -3.51 8.86
N CYS A 100 1.09 -4.10 9.03
CA CYS A 100 0.88 -5.26 9.89
C CYS A 100 1.75 -6.47 9.47
N THR A 101 2.21 -6.54 8.22
CA THR A 101 3.06 -7.63 7.71
C THR A 101 4.35 -7.77 8.52
N ASN A 102 5.01 -6.66 8.80
CA ASN A 102 6.32 -6.67 9.47
C ASN A 102 6.26 -6.15 10.91
N THR A 103 5.35 -5.21 11.21
CA THR A 103 5.28 -4.61 12.55
C THR A 103 4.54 -5.46 13.59
N SER A 104 3.87 -6.54 13.15
CA SER A 104 3.29 -7.55 14.05
C SER A 104 4.32 -8.53 14.59
N ASN A 105 5.50 -8.62 13.97
CA ASN A 105 6.59 -9.49 14.39
C ASN A 105 7.63 -8.68 15.18
N PRO A 106 7.76 -8.88 16.52
CA PRO A 106 8.72 -8.14 17.33
C PRO A 106 10.17 -8.28 16.84
N ARG A 107 10.57 -9.45 16.30
CA ARG A 107 11.94 -9.66 15.79
C ARG A 107 12.32 -8.61 14.75
N ASN A 108 11.41 -8.32 13.81
CA ASN A 108 11.69 -7.40 12.71
C ASN A 108 11.86 -5.96 13.19
N VAL A 109 11.03 -5.52 14.12
CA VAL A 109 11.07 -4.14 14.64
C VAL A 109 12.23 -3.96 15.63
N VAL A 110 12.51 -4.97 16.45
CA VAL A 110 13.71 -5.02 17.31
C VAL A 110 14.99 -4.98 16.48
N ALA A 111 15.06 -5.74 15.38
CA ALA A 111 16.21 -5.68 14.47
C ALA A 111 16.42 -4.27 13.89
N ALA A 112 15.35 -3.57 13.51
CA ALA A 112 15.45 -2.18 13.07
C ALA A 112 15.94 -1.24 14.18
N GLY A 113 15.44 -1.41 15.42
CA GLY A 113 15.89 -0.64 16.58
C GLY A 113 17.36 -0.88 16.93
N LEU A 114 17.83 -2.13 16.87
CA LEU A 114 19.23 -2.48 17.08
C LEU A 114 20.14 -1.90 15.99
N LEU A 115 19.73 -1.97 14.73
CA LEU A 115 20.46 -1.34 13.63
C LEU A 115 20.53 0.18 13.83
N ALA A 116 19.42 0.82 14.23
CA ALA A 116 19.38 2.24 14.53
C ALA A 116 20.32 2.63 15.67
N LYS A 117 20.34 1.83 16.75
CA LYS A 117 21.27 1.99 17.87
C LYS A 117 22.74 1.95 17.41
N LYS A 118 23.14 0.90 16.68
CA LYS A 118 24.51 0.75 16.17
C LYS A 118 24.90 1.90 15.23
N ALA A 119 23.97 2.35 14.37
CA ALA A 119 24.17 3.51 13.50
C ALA A 119 24.36 4.82 14.31
N ASN A 120 23.55 5.04 15.35
CA ASN A 120 23.64 6.21 16.21
C ASN A 120 24.93 6.25 17.04
N GLU A 121 25.43 5.08 17.49
CA GLU A 121 26.71 4.94 18.20
C GLU A 121 27.89 5.38 17.32
N LEU A 122 27.82 5.07 16.02
CA LEU A 122 28.78 5.52 15.00
C LEU A 122 28.54 6.95 14.49
N GLY A 123 27.49 7.63 14.98
CA GLY A 123 27.16 9.01 14.60
C GLY A 123 26.51 9.16 13.23
N LEU A 124 25.98 8.08 12.66
CA LEU A 124 25.26 8.14 11.38
C LEU A 124 23.90 8.80 11.55
N ILE A 125 23.43 9.45 10.48
CA ILE A 125 22.10 10.06 10.39
C ILE A 125 21.46 9.69 9.06
N ARG A 126 20.12 9.70 9.00
CA ARG A 126 19.41 9.62 7.72
C ARG A 126 19.69 10.84 6.85
N LYS A 127 19.59 10.68 5.52
CA LYS A 127 19.67 11.84 4.60
C LYS A 127 18.48 12.79 4.79
N PRO A 128 18.67 14.11 4.59
CA PRO A 128 17.66 15.12 4.90
C PRO A 128 16.41 15.03 4.00
N TRP A 129 16.55 14.58 2.75
CA TRP A 129 15.42 14.41 1.83
C TRP A 129 14.54 13.17 2.11
N VAL A 130 14.99 12.27 3.00
CA VAL A 130 14.27 11.05 3.31
C VAL A 130 13.17 11.35 4.33
N LYS A 131 11.91 11.29 3.93
CA LYS A 131 10.80 11.30 4.89
C LYS A 131 10.67 9.92 5.53
N SER A 132 11.21 9.79 6.73
CA SER A 132 11.16 8.56 7.52
C SER A 132 9.89 8.49 8.40
N SER A 133 9.37 7.29 8.63
CA SER A 133 8.26 7.08 9.56
C SER A 133 8.24 5.68 10.15
N PHE A 134 7.73 5.57 11.38
CA PHE A 134 7.39 4.29 12.01
C PHE A 134 5.89 4.25 12.34
N ALA A 135 5.17 3.28 11.79
CA ALA A 135 3.75 3.07 12.00
C ALA A 135 3.47 1.62 12.44
N PRO A 136 3.58 1.33 13.74
CA PRO A 136 3.33 -0.01 14.27
C PRO A 136 1.85 -0.39 14.18
N GLY A 137 1.57 -1.68 13.96
CA GLY A 137 0.21 -2.21 13.93
C GLY A 137 -0.51 -2.23 15.28
N SER A 138 0.20 -1.99 16.39
CA SER A 138 -0.37 -1.96 17.74
C SER A 138 0.46 -1.11 18.70
N LYS A 139 -0.19 -0.60 19.75
CA LYS A 139 0.46 0.12 20.87
C LYS A 139 1.47 -0.72 21.64
N VAL A 140 1.39 -2.05 21.55
CA VAL A 140 2.34 -2.95 22.21
C VAL A 140 3.77 -2.74 21.71
N ALA A 141 3.95 -2.39 20.43
CA ALA A 141 5.28 -2.13 19.86
C ALA A 141 6.03 -1.00 20.55
N ARG A 142 5.31 0.06 20.94
CA ARG A 142 5.87 1.15 21.70
C ARG A 142 6.42 0.67 23.05
N LEU A 143 5.65 -0.14 23.78
CA LEU A 143 5.98 -0.58 25.13
C LEU A 143 7.30 -1.37 25.17
N TYR A 144 7.42 -2.42 24.36
CA TYR A 144 8.65 -3.23 24.40
C TYR A 144 9.88 -2.50 23.84
N LEU A 145 9.71 -1.57 22.88
CA LEU A 145 10.83 -0.79 22.35
C LEU A 145 11.30 0.29 23.31
N GLU A 146 10.38 0.92 24.05
CA GLU A 146 10.72 1.86 25.14
C GLU A 146 11.46 1.15 26.26
N GLU A 147 10.93 0.02 26.75
CA GLU A 147 11.58 -0.77 27.80
C GLU A 147 12.96 -1.29 27.38
N ALA A 148 13.12 -1.70 26.11
CA ALA A 148 14.40 -2.13 25.55
C ALA A 148 15.37 -0.97 25.25
N GLY A 149 14.95 0.30 25.40
CA GLY A 149 15.73 1.48 25.05
C GLY A 149 15.99 1.63 23.54
N LEU A 150 15.20 0.99 22.68
CA LEU A 150 15.34 1.02 21.22
C LEU A 150 14.45 2.05 20.54
N LEU A 151 13.33 2.46 21.15
CA LEU A 151 12.46 3.49 20.57
C LEU A 151 13.19 4.84 20.44
N PRO A 152 13.92 5.35 21.45
CA PRO A 152 14.67 6.60 21.32
C PRO A 152 15.74 6.55 20.21
N GLU A 153 16.32 5.37 19.97
CA GLU A 153 17.31 5.18 18.91
C GLU A 153 16.69 5.28 17.51
N LEU A 154 15.50 4.70 17.32
CA LEU A 154 14.70 4.87 16.11
C LEU A 154 14.30 6.33 15.90
N GLU A 155 13.81 6.99 16.94
CA GLU A 155 13.41 8.41 16.91
C GLU A 155 14.56 9.34 16.53
N LYS A 156 15.77 9.09 17.07
CA LYS A 156 16.97 9.85 16.73
C LYS A 156 17.36 9.75 15.25
N LEU A 157 17.10 8.61 14.60
CA LEU A 157 17.22 8.46 13.14
C LEU A 157 16.00 8.96 12.36
N GLY A 158 15.00 9.53 13.02
CA GLY A 158 13.79 10.06 12.42
C GLY A 158 12.64 9.06 12.24
N PHE A 159 12.74 7.87 12.82
CA PHE A 159 11.69 6.84 12.80
C PHE A 159 10.79 6.91 14.04
N GLY A 160 10.21 8.10 14.28
CA GLY A 160 9.22 8.27 15.34
C GLY A 160 7.89 7.60 15.02
N ILE A 161 7.15 7.21 16.07
CA ILE A 161 5.80 6.65 15.91
C ILE A 161 4.87 7.76 15.40
N VAL A 162 4.44 7.65 14.15
CA VAL A 162 3.54 8.63 13.53
C VAL A 162 2.05 8.29 13.73
N ALA A 163 1.73 6.99 13.81
CA ALA A 163 0.37 6.49 14.04
C ALA A 163 0.37 4.98 14.32
N TYR A 164 -0.72 4.50 14.91
CA TYR A 164 -1.06 3.08 14.98
C TYR A 164 -2.04 2.71 13.87
N ALA A 165 -1.59 2.78 12.62
CA ALA A 165 -2.45 2.66 11.44
C ALA A 165 -1.68 2.18 10.19
N CYS A 166 -2.40 1.93 9.10
CA CYS A 166 -1.82 1.47 7.82
C CYS A 166 -0.82 2.47 7.21
N THR A 167 -1.07 3.78 7.32
CA THR A 167 -0.18 4.86 6.86
C THR A 167 0.41 4.64 5.44
N THR A 168 1.73 4.64 5.27
CA THR A 168 2.40 4.45 3.98
C THR A 168 2.06 3.11 3.31
N CYS A 169 1.69 2.07 4.07
CA CYS A 169 1.35 0.75 3.49
C CYS A 169 0.11 0.79 2.56
N ASN A 170 -0.83 1.70 2.79
CA ASN A 170 -2.01 1.90 1.94
C ASN A 170 -1.97 3.20 1.12
N GLY A 171 -0.81 3.85 1.03
CA GLY A 171 -0.61 5.08 0.26
C GLY A 171 -0.91 6.37 1.04
N MET A 172 -1.18 6.29 2.34
CA MET A 172 -1.32 7.46 3.22
C MET A 172 0.06 7.88 3.73
N SER A 173 0.95 8.22 2.81
CA SER A 173 2.33 8.65 3.08
C SER A 173 2.43 10.12 3.52
N GLY A 174 1.37 10.90 3.34
CA GLY A 174 1.31 12.35 3.60
C GLY A 174 2.20 13.19 2.67
N ALA A 175 2.10 14.52 2.75
CA ALA A 175 2.86 15.45 1.91
C ALA A 175 4.37 15.41 2.15
N LEU A 176 5.18 15.69 1.12
CA LEU A 176 6.62 15.93 1.26
C LEU A 176 6.87 17.39 1.67
N ASP A 177 8.10 17.69 2.09
CA ASP A 177 8.54 19.09 2.19
C ASP A 177 8.37 19.76 0.81
N PRO A 178 7.76 20.96 0.72
CA PRO A 178 7.54 21.64 -0.56
C PRO A 178 8.81 21.82 -1.40
N LYS A 179 9.99 22.00 -0.77
CA LYS A 179 11.26 22.12 -1.50
C LYS A 179 11.68 20.81 -2.14
N ILE A 180 11.52 19.69 -1.43
CA ILE A 180 11.76 18.35 -1.95
C ILE A 180 10.81 18.06 -3.11
N GLN A 181 9.52 18.35 -2.92
CA GLN A 181 8.52 18.17 -3.97
C GLN A 181 8.86 18.99 -5.23
N GLN A 182 9.17 20.27 -5.05
CA GLN A 182 9.50 21.16 -6.16
C GLN A 182 10.73 20.68 -6.93
N GLU A 183 11.78 20.25 -6.24
CA GLU A 183 12.99 19.75 -6.89
C GLU A 183 12.74 18.45 -7.70
N ILE A 184 11.88 17.55 -7.19
CA ILE A 184 11.49 16.34 -7.95
C ILE A 184 10.82 16.74 -9.26
N ILE A 185 9.91 17.71 -9.22
CA ILE A 185 9.17 18.20 -10.38
C ILE A 185 10.10 18.90 -11.37
N ASP A 186 10.89 19.87 -10.90
CA ASP A 186 11.75 20.72 -11.75
C ASP A 186 12.80 19.91 -12.51
N ARG A 187 13.27 18.82 -11.93
CA ARG A 187 14.33 17.96 -12.49
C ARG A 187 13.80 16.68 -13.14
N ASP A 188 12.49 16.46 -13.11
CA ASP A 188 11.87 15.15 -13.40
C ASP A 188 12.62 13.99 -12.72
N LEU A 189 12.99 14.20 -11.45
CA LEU A 189 13.93 13.33 -10.75
C LEU A 189 13.39 11.90 -10.63
N TYR A 190 14.26 10.92 -10.86
CA TYR A 190 13.95 9.53 -10.55
C TYR A 190 14.03 9.29 -9.05
N SER A 191 12.89 9.38 -8.38
CA SER A 191 12.71 9.21 -6.93
C SER A 191 12.06 7.87 -6.60
N THR A 192 12.35 7.34 -5.42
CA THR A 192 11.88 6.03 -4.97
C THR A 192 11.34 6.04 -3.54
N ALA A 193 10.57 5.01 -3.20
CA ALA A 193 10.14 4.73 -1.84
C ALA A 193 10.62 3.35 -1.39
N VAL A 194 11.06 3.22 -0.14
CA VAL A 194 11.41 1.94 0.47
C VAL A 194 10.55 1.74 1.71
N LEU A 195 9.84 0.61 1.80
CA LEU A 195 8.92 0.37 2.90
C LEU A 195 8.85 -1.09 3.32
N SER A 196 8.51 -1.34 4.59
CA SER A 196 8.25 -2.70 5.10
C SER A 196 6.81 -3.17 4.88
N GLY A 197 6.22 -2.75 3.76
CA GLY A 197 4.89 -3.14 3.31
C GLY A 197 4.85 -4.51 2.62
N ASN A 198 3.74 -4.77 1.93
CA ASN A 198 3.53 -5.99 1.14
C ASN A 198 3.08 -5.71 -0.31
N ARG A 199 2.95 -4.43 -0.69
CA ARG A 199 2.55 -3.98 -2.03
C ARG A 199 3.31 -2.73 -2.38
N ASN A 200 3.79 -2.64 -3.62
CA ASN A 200 4.60 -1.54 -4.12
C ASN A 200 4.20 -1.08 -5.53
N PHE A 201 3.01 -1.45 -6.03
CA PHE A 201 2.51 -1.03 -7.36
C PHE A 201 2.69 0.47 -7.63
N ASP A 202 2.85 0.83 -8.91
CA ASP A 202 3.04 2.21 -9.33
C ASP A 202 1.94 3.15 -8.85
N GLY A 203 2.33 4.33 -8.36
CA GLY A 203 1.41 5.35 -7.83
C GLY A 203 0.74 5.01 -6.49
N ARG A 204 0.98 3.80 -5.93
CA ARG A 204 0.33 3.38 -4.68
C ARG A 204 0.93 4.03 -3.44
N ILE A 205 2.25 4.18 -3.38
CA ILE A 205 2.95 4.56 -2.14
C ILE A 205 2.96 6.07 -1.93
N HIS A 206 3.40 6.82 -2.94
CA HIS A 206 3.46 8.27 -2.94
C HIS A 206 3.36 8.76 -4.40
N PRO A 207 2.60 9.83 -4.72
CA PRO A 207 2.47 10.34 -6.09
C PRO A 207 3.82 10.72 -6.73
N TYR A 208 4.71 11.36 -5.97
CA TYR A 208 6.08 11.69 -6.41
C TYR A 208 7.12 10.58 -6.28
N ALA A 209 6.75 9.32 -5.97
CA ALA A 209 7.69 8.19 -6.03
C ALA A 209 7.48 7.45 -7.36
N LYS A 210 8.46 7.51 -8.27
CA LYS A 210 8.37 6.81 -9.57
C LYS A 210 8.33 5.29 -9.39
N GLN A 211 9.03 4.77 -8.38
CA GLN A 211 9.04 3.35 -8.05
C GLN A 211 9.09 3.10 -6.54
N ALA A 212 8.65 1.92 -6.12
CA ALA A 212 8.73 1.50 -4.72
C ALA A 212 9.33 0.10 -4.53
N PHE A 213 10.00 -0.10 -3.40
CA PHE A 213 10.68 -1.33 -3.01
C PHE A 213 10.19 -1.81 -1.64
N LEU A 214 9.88 -3.10 -1.55
CA LEU A 214 9.57 -3.76 -0.29
C LEU A 214 10.86 -4.28 0.33
N ALA A 215 11.10 -3.96 1.60
CA ALA A 215 12.28 -4.40 2.32
C ALA A 215 11.94 -4.70 3.80
N SER A 216 12.76 -5.47 4.50
CA SER A 216 12.57 -5.67 5.95
C SER A 216 12.79 -4.34 6.71
N PRO A 217 12.19 -4.14 7.90
CA PRO A 217 12.40 -2.94 8.70
C PRO A 217 13.87 -2.49 8.88
N PRO A 218 14.85 -3.36 9.19
CA PRO A 218 16.25 -2.92 9.27
C PRO A 218 16.81 -2.43 7.92
N LEU A 219 16.42 -3.03 6.79
CA LEU A 219 16.83 -2.54 5.46
C LEU A 219 16.20 -1.18 5.13
N VAL A 220 14.97 -0.91 5.59
CA VAL A 220 14.35 0.43 5.46
C VAL A 220 15.21 1.48 6.16
N VAL A 221 15.70 1.19 7.37
CA VAL A 221 16.60 2.10 8.11
C VAL A 221 17.92 2.29 7.35
N ALA A 222 18.52 1.21 6.84
CA ALA A 222 19.75 1.28 6.05
C ALA A 222 19.59 2.16 4.79
N TYR A 223 18.52 1.99 4.03
CA TYR A 223 18.24 2.83 2.86
C TYR A 223 17.91 4.28 3.22
N ALA A 224 17.42 4.57 4.42
CA ALA A 224 17.24 5.94 4.89
C ALA A 224 18.59 6.63 5.21
N ILE A 225 19.58 5.87 5.69
CA ILE A 225 20.95 6.35 5.92
C ILE A 225 21.67 6.60 4.59
N ALA A 226 21.59 5.64 3.66
CA ALA A 226 22.19 5.79 2.32
C ALA A 226 21.48 6.88 1.50
N GLY A 227 20.15 6.95 1.55
CA GLY A 227 19.31 7.95 0.90
C GLY A 227 19.12 7.79 -0.62
N THR A 228 19.65 6.74 -1.25
CA THR A 228 19.39 6.40 -2.64
C THR A 228 19.31 4.87 -2.82
N ILE A 229 18.49 4.42 -3.79
CA ILE A 229 18.43 3.01 -4.18
C ILE A 229 19.62 2.59 -5.08
N ARG A 230 20.40 3.56 -5.58
CA ARG A 230 21.54 3.31 -6.47
C ARG A 230 22.76 2.68 -5.79
N PHE A 231 22.72 2.62 -4.47
CA PHE A 231 23.75 2.06 -3.61
C PHE A 231 23.64 0.52 -3.51
N ASP A 232 24.76 -0.18 -3.69
CA ASP A 232 24.86 -1.63 -3.48
C ASP A 232 24.99 -1.91 -1.97
N ILE A 233 23.85 -2.27 -1.36
CA ILE A 233 23.72 -2.49 0.08
C ILE A 233 24.61 -3.60 0.66
N GLU A 234 25.15 -4.46 -0.18
CA GLU A 234 26.06 -5.52 0.24
C GLU A 234 27.54 -5.10 0.22
N LYS A 235 27.91 -4.05 -0.51
CA LYS A 235 29.32 -3.71 -0.79
C LYS A 235 29.71 -2.28 -0.45
N ASP A 236 28.82 -1.34 -0.71
CA ASP A 236 29.12 0.07 -0.60
C ASP A 236 29.01 0.55 0.87
N ALA A 237 29.57 1.73 1.15
CA ALA A 237 29.42 2.39 2.44
C ALA A 237 28.04 3.06 2.55
N LEU A 238 27.30 2.77 3.62
CA LEU A 238 26.03 3.45 3.95
C LEU A 238 26.25 4.93 4.23
N ALA A 239 27.32 5.21 4.97
CA ALA A 239 27.78 6.53 5.38
C ALA A 239 29.21 6.43 5.91
N TYR A 240 29.75 7.54 6.39
CA TYR A 240 31.06 7.61 7.04
C TYR A 240 30.86 8.00 8.50
N ASP A 241 31.63 7.39 9.40
CA ASP A 241 31.63 7.75 10.82
C ASP A 241 32.30 9.11 11.07
N LYS A 242 32.37 9.52 12.35
CA LYS A 242 32.99 10.79 12.75
C LYS A 242 34.48 10.89 12.42
N ASP A 243 35.15 9.76 12.27
CA ASP A 243 36.59 9.66 11.97
C ASP A 243 36.84 9.50 10.46
N GLY A 244 35.77 9.45 9.66
CA GLY A 244 35.83 9.32 8.20
C GLY A 244 35.98 7.88 7.71
N ASN A 245 35.77 6.87 8.56
CA ASN A 245 35.79 5.48 8.14
C ASN A 245 34.47 5.09 7.45
N PRO A 246 34.51 4.30 6.36
CA PRO A 246 33.30 3.80 5.72
C PRO A 246 32.57 2.83 6.65
N VAL A 247 31.27 3.03 6.84
CA VAL A 247 30.40 2.11 7.57
C VAL A 247 29.52 1.37 6.57
N THR A 248 29.63 0.05 6.54
CA THR A 248 28.85 -0.84 5.68
C THR A 248 27.66 -1.43 6.43
N LEU A 249 26.75 -2.10 5.71
CA LEU A 249 25.63 -2.79 6.36
C LEU A 249 26.11 -3.86 7.36
N LYS A 250 27.23 -4.54 7.07
CA LYS A 250 27.78 -5.60 7.93
C LYS A 250 28.19 -5.08 9.31
N ASP A 251 28.68 -3.84 9.38
CA ASP A 251 29.20 -3.25 10.62
C ASP A 251 28.08 -2.94 11.62
N ILE A 252 26.85 -2.71 11.13
CA ILE A 252 25.69 -2.33 11.96
C ILE A 252 24.55 -3.35 11.94
N TRP A 253 24.71 -4.49 11.25
CA TRP A 253 23.67 -5.52 11.21
C TRP A 253 23.59 -6.24 12.57
N PRO A 254 22.39 -6.42 13.15
CA PRO A 254 22.23 -7.21 14.37
C PRO A 254 22.33 -8.71 14.09
N SER A 255 22.93 -9.45 15.03
CA SER A 255 22.89 -10.93 15.03
C SER A 255 21.52 -11.45 15.49
N ASP A 256 21.21 -12.70 15.13
CA ASP A 256 19.96 -13.34 15.57
C ASP A 256 19.92 -13.51 17.09
N GLU A 257 21.06 -13.81 17.72
CA GLU A 257 21.17 -13.94 19.17
C GLU A 257 20.91 -12.62 19.90
N GLU A 258 21.37 -11.49 19.35
CA GLU A 258 21.07 -10.15 19.89
C GLU A 258 19.58 -9.84 19.80
N ILE A 259 18.94 -10.17 18.66
CA ILE A 259 17.50 -9.95 18.45
C ILE A 259 16.70 -10.81 19.43
N ASP A 260 17.02 -12.10 19.52
CA ASP A 260 16.28 -13.06 20.35
C ASP A 260 16.38 -12.77 21.83
N ARG A 261 17.54 -12.32 22.30
CA ARG A 261 17.70 -11.86 23.67
C ARG A 261 16.75 -10.70 23.97
N ILE A 262 16.74 -9.67 23.12
CA ILE A 262 15.86 -8.50 23.35
C ILE A 262 14.39 -8.89 23.26
N VAL A 263 13.99 -9.73 22.29
CA VAL A 263 12.60 -10.19 22.18
C VAL A 263 12.19 -10.97 23.44
N GLY A 264 13.02 -11.90 23.90
CA GLY A 264 12.75 -12.71 25.10
C GLY A 264 12.71 -11.93 26.41
N GLU A 265 13.53 -10.88 26.53
CA GLU A 265 13.60 -10.06 27.75
C GLU A 265 12.51 -8.98 27.83
N TYR A 266 12.07 -8.42 26.70
CA TYR A 266 11.26 -7.20 26.68
C TYR A 266 9.85 -7.36 26.12
N VAL A 267 9.54 -8.44 25.38
CA VAL A 267 8.17 -8.67 24.88
C VAL A 267 7.41 -9.51 25.89
N LYS A 268 6.45 -8.90 26.59
CA LYS A 268 5.81 -9.50 27.77
C LYS A 268 4.28 -9.53 27.69
N PRO A 269 3.62 -10.57 28.25
CA PRO A 269 2.15 -10.65 28.32
C PRO A 269 1.46 -9.42 28.90
N GLU A 270 2.06 -8.79 29.90
CA GLU A 270 1.51 -7.64 30.61
C GLU A 270 1.31 -6.43 29.68
N GLN A 271 2.17 -6.28 28.67
CA GLN A 271 2.07 -5.22 27.66
C GLN A 271 0.85 -5.42 26.76
N PHE A 272 0.52 -6.66 26.41
CA PHE A 272 -0.69 -6.96 25.64
C PHE A 272 -1.94 -6.71 26.48
N LYS A 273 -1.95 -7.16 27.75
CA LYS A 273 -3.07 -6.94 28.67
C LYS A 273 -3.32 -5.45 28.89
N SER A 274 -2.28 -4.65 29.14
CA SER A 274 -2.41 -3.20 29.39
C SER A 274 -2.90 -2.40 28.18
N VAL A 275 -2.65 -2.89 26.96
CA VAL A 275 -3.16 -2.27 25.73
C VAL A 275 -4.59 -2.69 25.43
N TYR A 276 -4.86 -4.00 25.44
CA TYR A 276 -6.09 -4.53 24.86
C TYR A 276 -7.25 -4.63 25.85
N ILE A 277 -7.02 -4.86 27.14
CA ILE A 277 -8.12 -4.92 28.12
C ILE A 277 -8.87 -3.58 28.19
N PRO A 278 -8.20 -2.42 28.36
CA PRO A 278 -8.91 -1.13 28.41
C PRO A 278 -9.59 -0.77 27.08
N MET A 279 -9.01 -1.18 25.95
CA MET A 279 -9.55 -0.85 24.61
C MET A 279 -10.93 -1.47 24.35
N PHE A 280 -11.27 -2.55 25.05
CA PHE A 280 -12.57 -3.22 24.93
C PHE A 280 -13.44 -3.05 26.19
N ASN A 281 -13.16 -2.03 27.00
CA ASN A 281 -13.98 -1.71 28.16
C ASN A 281 -15.32 -1.12 27.72
N LEU A 282 -16.39 -1.92 27.81
CA LEU A 282 -17.74 -1.51 27.42
C LEU A 282 -18.41 -0.59 28.43
N ASP A 283 -17.89 -0.51 29.66
CA ASP A 283 -18.43 0.36 30.71
C ASP A 283 -18.23 1.86 30.40
N GLU A 284 -17.38 2.18 29.42
CA GLU A 284 -17.07 3.54 28.96
C GLU A 284 -17.83 3.95 27.68
N ALA A 285 -18.72 3.11 27.16
CA ALA A 285 -19.45 3.39 25.92
C ALA A 285 -20.75 4.18 26.17
N GLU A 286 -21.01 5.21 25.35
CA GLU A 286 -22.28 5.94 25.32
C GLU A 286 -23.24 5.32 24.30
N GLN A 287 -24.49 5.09 24.71
CA GLN A 287 -25.52 4.59 23.80
C GLN A 287 -26.14 5.75 23.01
N ALA A 288 -26.18 5.62 21.68
CA ALA A 288 -26.86 6.59 20.82
C ALA A 288 -28.37 6.62 21.08
N GLU A 289 -28.99 7.81 20.99
CA GLU A 289 -30.43 8.00 21.16
C GLU A 289 -31.29 7.25 20.13
N SER A 290 -30.76 7.08 18.91
CA SER A 290 -31.44 6.41 17.80
C SER A 290 -30.52 5.41 17.12
N PRO A 291 -31.04 4.24 16.70
CA PRO A 291 -30.30 3.29 15.87
C PRO A 291 -30.22 3.73 14.40
N LEU A 292 -30.96 4.77 13.99
CA LEU A 292 -30.95 5.30 12.63
C LEU A 292 -29.90 6.41 12.51
N TYR A 293 -29.08 6.35 11.46
CA TYR A 293 -28.07 7.38 11.19
C TYR A 293 -28.71 8.67 10.69
N ASP A 294 -28.43 9.79 11.37
CA ASP A 294 -28.87 11.11 10.95
C ASP A 294 -27.96 11.66 9.84
N TRP A 295 -28.40 11.52 8.59
CA TRP A 295 -27.61 11.88 7.42
C TRP A 295 -27.43 13.39 7.32
N ARG A 296 -26.17 13.84 7.24
CA ARG A 296 -25.82 15.26 7.13
C ARG A 296 -25.68 15.68 5.66
N PRO A 297 -26.55 16.58 5.14
CA PRO A 297 -26.56 16.93 3.70
C PRO A 297 -25.26 17.57 3.18
N MET A 298 -24.45 18.19 4.04
CA MET A 298 -23.19 18.83 3.65
C MET A 298 -21.95 18.01 3.99
N SER A 299 -22.08 16.77 4.45
CA SER A 299 -20.91 15.93 4.77
C SER A 299 -20.19 15.48 3.51
N THR A 300 -18.88 15.69 3.44
CA THR A 300 -18.00 15.12 2.40
C THR A 300 -17.45 13.73 2.76
N TYR A 301 -17.86 13.16 3.90
CA TYR A 301 -17.34 11.87 4.40
C TYR A 301 -18.40 10.78 4.51
N ILE A 302 -19.62 11.10 4.92
CA ILE A 302 -20.69 10.13 5.13
C ILE A 302 -21.97 10.66 4.47
N ARG A 303 -22.40 10.00 3.39
CA ARG A 303 -23.63 10.33 2.66
C ARG A 303 -24.47 9.09 2.44
N ARG A 304 -25.79 9.29 2.38
CA ARG A 304 -26.73 8.23 2.02
C ARG A 304 -26.45 7.81 0.57
N PRO A 305 -26.08 6.55 0.30
CA PRO A 305 -25.76 6.12 -1.05
C PRO A 305 -27.03 5.90 -1.90
N PRO A 306 -26.94 6.00 -3.24
CA PRO A 306 -28.09 5.90 -4.14
C PRO A 306 -28.44 4.46 -4.54
N TYR A 307 -27.91 3.44 -3.86
CA TYR A 307 -27.95 2.03 -4.32
C TYR A 307 -29.35 1.43 -4.46
N TRP A 308 -30.34 1.98 -3.77
CA TRP A 308 -31.72 1.45 -3.76
C TRP A 308 -32.70 2.28 -4.59
N GLU A 309 -32.18 3.20 -5.39
CA GLU A 309 -32.98 4.16 -6.16
C GLU A 309 -32.50 4.22 -7.62
N GLY A 310 -33.36 4.72 -8.51
CA GLY A 310 -33.02 5.01 -9.90
C GLY A 310 -32.49 3.81 -10.70
N ALA A 311 -31.49 4.07 -11.55
CA ALA A 311 -30.93 3.09 -12.49
C ALA A 311 -30.20 1.91 -11.82
N LEU A 312 -29.85 2.01 -10.54
CA LEU A 312 -29.24 0.94 -9.75
C LEU A 312 -30.25 -0.14 -9.35
N ALA A 313 -31.49 0.27 -9.07
CA ALA A 313 -32.60 -0.61 -8.72
C ALA A 313 -33.42 -1.05 -9.93
N ALA A 314 -33.18 -0.48 -11.11
CA ALA A 314 -33.87 -0.81 -12.36
C ALA A 314 -33.32 -2.09 -13.02
N GLU A 315 -34.14 -2.70 -13.87
CA GLU A 315 -33.71 -3.81 -14.72
C GLU A 315 -32.61 -3.37 -15.69
N ARG A 316 -31.60 -4.22 -15.90
CA ARG A 316 -30.48 -3.91 -16.80
C ARG A 316 -30.90 -4.15 -18.23
N THR A 317 -30.57 -3.21 -19.11
CA THR A 317 -30.95 -3.31 -20.52
C THR A 317 -30.05 -4.30 -21.26
N MET A 318 -28.75 -4.29 -20.95
CA MET A 318 -27.68 -5.07 -21.60
C MET A 318 -27.72 -4.96 -23.14
N THR A 319 -28.15 -3.80 -23.65
CA THR A 319 -28.29 -3.52 -25.09
C THR A 319 -27.79 -2.11 -25.39
N GLY A 320 -27.23 -1.92 -26.59
CA GLY A 320 -26.75 -0.59 -27.02
C GLY A 320 -25.62 -0.02 -26.15
N MET A 321 -24.89 -0.87 -25.44
CA MET A 321 -23.80 -0.45 -24.55
C MET A 321 -22.66 0.19 -25.32
N ARG A 322 -22.05 1.23 -24.75
CA ARG A 322 -20.82 1.86 -25.27
C ARG A 322 -19.61 1.46 -24.42
N PRO A 323 -18.44 1.23 -25.03
CA PRO A 323 -17.23 0.96 -24.28
C PRO A 323 -16.83 2.22 -23.49
N LEU A 324 -16.74 2.09 -22.16
CA LEU A 324 -16.12 3.12 -21.32
C LEU A 324 -14.59 3.03 -21.38
N ALA A 325 -14.07 1.80 -21.40
CA ALA A 325 -12.65 1.52 -21.49
C ALA A 325 -12.38 0.16 -22.14
N VAL A 326 -11.26 0.09 -22.86
CA VAL A 326 -10.62 -1.16 -23.28
C VAL A 326 -9.26 -1.22 -22.57
N LEU A 327 -9.07 -2.23 -21.74
CA LEU A 327 -7.95 -2.30 -20.81
C LEU A 327 -7.10 -3.54 -21.08
N GLY A 328 -5.80 -3.43 -20.82
CA GLY A 328 -4.87 -4.55 -20.92
C GLY A 328 -5.03 -5.58 -19.79
N ASP A 329 -4.00 -6.41 -19.64
CA ASP A 329 -3.90 -7.38 -18.55
C ASP A 329 -3.59 -6.68 -17.21
N ASN A 330 -3.71 -7.43 -16.12
CA ASN A 330 -3.16 -7.05 -14.81
C ASN A 330 -3.76 -5.76 -14.22
N ILE A 331 -4.97 -5.39 -14.60
CA ILE A 331 -5.65 -4.21 -14.05
C ILE A 331 -5.96 -4.42 -12.57
N THR A 332 -5.18 -3.79 -11.71
CA THR A 332 -5.40 -3.80 -10.25
C THR A 332 -6.64 -3.00 -9.84
N THR A 333 -7.21 -3.34 -8.68
CA THR A 333 -8.22 -2.50 -8.00
C THR A 333 -7.71 -1.11 -7.61
N ASP A 334 -6.40 -0.87 -7.55
CA ASP A 334 -5.83 0.47 -7.39
C ASP A 334 -5.90 1.29 -8.68
N HIS A 335 -5.96 0.67 -9.87
CA HIS A 335 -6.30 1.35 -11.12
C HIS A 335 -7.79 1.71 -11.16
N LEU A 336 -8.65 0.78 -10.73
CA LEU A 336 -10.11 0.94 -10.78
C LEU A 336 -10.67 1.93 -9.77
N SER A 337 -10.09 1.97 -8.57
CA SER A 337 -10.52 2.86 -7.48
C SER A 337 -9.32 3.10 -6.57
N PRO A 338 -8.47 4.12 -6.83
CA PRO A 338 -7.28 4.40 -6.05
C PRO A 338 -7.59 4.72 -4.58
N SER A 339 -6.58 4.62 -3.70
CA SER A 339 -6.71 4.90 -2.26
C SER A 339 -5.77 5.98 -1.74
N ASN A 340 -4.95 6.55 -2.62
CA ASN A 340 -3.93 7.55 -2.29
C ASN A 340 -4.55 8.93 -2.03
N ALA A 341 -3.68 9.91 -1.77
CA ALA A 341 -4.06 11.31 -1.57
C ALA A 341 -4.86 11.85 -2.76
N ILE A 342 -5.86 12.70 -2.47
CA ILE A 342 -6.64 13.41 -3.48
C ILE A 342 -5.88 14.70 -3.83
N MET A 343 -5.52 14.83 -5.10
CA MET A 343 -4.85 16.03 -5.62
C MET A 343 -5.88 17.05 -6.09
N MET A 344 -5.57 18.35 -5.98
CA MET A 344 -6.45 19.44 -6.44
C MET A 344 -6.88 19.31 -7.91
N ASP A 345 -5.98 18.89 -8.79
CA ASP A 345 -6.22 18.74 -10.23
C ASP A 345 -7.00 17.47 -10.62
N SER A 346 -7.39 16.65 -9.63
CA SER A 346 -8.25 15.49 -9.83
C SER A 346 -9.73 15.87 -9.78
N ALA A 347 -10.59 15.08 -10.42
CA ALA A 347 -12.05 15.30 -10.38
C ALA A 347 -12.62 15.32 -8.96
N ALA A 348 -12.07 14.50 -8.05
CA ALA A 348 -12.47 14.51 -6.65
C ALA A 348 -11.96 15.78 -5.92
N GLY A 349 -10.74 16.23 -6.20
CA GLY A 349 -10.19 17.48 -5.66
C GLY A 349 -11.01 18.69 -6.08
N GLU A 350 -11.34 18.82 -7.37
CA GLU A 350 -12.22 19.87 -7.88
C GLU A 350 -13.60 19.85 -7.20
N TYR A 351 -14.17 18.66 -6.95
CA TYR A 351 -15.44 18.52 -6.22
C TYR A 351 -15.31 18.95 -4.76
N LEU A 352 -14.29 18.51 -4.03
CA LEU A 352 -14.06 18.87 -2.64
C LEU A 352 -13.77 20.37 -2.49
N HIS A 353 -13.04 20.95 -3.42
CA HIS A 353 -12.82 22.40 -3.48
C HIS A 353 -14.13 23.17 -3.67
N LYS A 354 -14.99 22.72 -4.59
CA LYS A 354 -16.33 23.29 -4.79
C LYS A 354 -17.21 23.15 -3.54
N MET A 355 -17.00 22.10 -2.73
CA MET A 355 -17.65 21.91 -1.44
C MET A 355 -17.07 22.80 -0.32
N GLY A 356 -16.02 23.58 -0.59
CA GLY A 356 -15.42 24.56 0.32
C GLY A 356 -14.29 24.00 1.19
N LEU A 357 -13.75 22.83 0.89
CA LEU A 357 -12.61 22.28 1.63
C LEU A 357 -11.29 22.88 1.12
N PRO A 358 -10.34 23.18 2.03
CA PRO A 358 -8.97 23.46 1.64
C PRO A 358 -8.25 22.16 1.26
N GLU A 359 -7.18 22.25 0.45
CA GLU A 359 -6.51 21.07 -0.13
C GLU A 359 -5.91 20.14 0.94
N GLU A 360 -5.39 20.70 2.02
CA GLU A 360 -4.87 19.95 3.16
C GLU A 360 -5.90 19.01 3.81
N ASP A 361 -7.19 19.32 3.65
CA ASP A 361 -8.30 18.54 4.19
C ASP A 361 -8.92 17.56 3.18
N PHE A 362 -8.44 17.54 1.92
CA PHE A 362 -8.91 16.57 0.91
C PHE A 362 -8.59 15.13 1.27
N ASN A 363 -7.56 14.93 2.10
CA ASN A 363 -7.20 13.63 2.63
C ASN A 363 -6.97 12.61 1.49
N SER A 364 -7.56 11.42 1.53
CA SER A 364 -7.34 10.36 0.53
C SER A 364 -8.65 9.78 0.00
N TYR A 365 -8.61 9.17 -1.18
CA TYR A 365 -9.79 8.46 -1.70
C TYR A 365 -10.32 7.38 -0.74
N ALA A 366 -9.44 6.79 0.09
CA ALA A 366 -9.83 5.80 1.08
C ALA A 366 -10.71 6.39 2.20
N THR A 367 -10.42 7.60 2.65
CA THR A 367 -11.15 8.25 3.75
C THR A 367 -12.53 8.74 3.31
N HIS A 368 -12.70 9.00 2.02
CA HIS A 368 -13.97 9.43 1.42
C HIS A 368 -14.91 8.29 0.98
N ARG A 369 -14.61 7.03 1.30
CA ARG A 369 -15.44 5.87 0.89
C ARG A 369 -16.87 5.88 1.42
N GLY A 370 -17.18 6.66 2.46
CA GLY A 370 -18.54 6.86 2.95
C GLY A 370 -19.34 7.92 2.17
N ASP A 371 -18.68 8.68 1.29
CA ASP A 371 -19.30 9.66 0.42
C ASP A 371 -19.21 9.19 -1.04
N HIS A 372 -20.34 8.74 -1.57
CA HIS A 372 -20.40 8.26 -2.94
C HIS A 372 -20.11 9.34 -3.98
N LEU A 373 -20.34 10.63 -3.69
CA LEU A 373 -20.07 11.72 -4.63
C LEU A 373 -18.57 11.93 -4.81
N THR A 374 -17.80 11.88 -3.73
CA THR A 374 -16.34 11.94 -3.81
C THR A 374 -15.76 10.62 -4.34
N ALA A 375 -16.21 9.47 -3.80
CA ALA A 375 -15.61 8.18 -4.11
C ALA A 375 -15.84 7.72 -5.55
N GLN A 376 -16.99 8.03 -6.17
CA GLN A 376 -17.22 7.67 -7.58
C GLN A 376 -16.31 8.44 -8.55
N ARG A 377 -15.84 9.64 -8.17
CA ARG A 377 -14.86 10.42 -8.94
C ARG A 377 -13.47 9.79 -8.96
N ALA A 378 -13.24 8.80 -8.10
CA ALA A 378 -12.04 7.96 -8.11
C ALA A 378 -12.13 6.82 -9.14
N THR A 379 -13.29 6.57 -9.76
CA THR A 379 -13.47 5.45 -10.69
C THR A 379 -12.54 5.61 -11.87
N LEU A 380 -11.63 4.64 -12.04
CA LEU A 380 -10.59 4.66 -13.09
C LEU A 380 -9.70 5.93 -13.05
N ALA A 381 -9.56 6.55 -11.87
CA ALA A 381 -8.85 7.82 -11.70
C ALA A 381 -7.32 7.71 -11.57
N ASN A 382 -6.76 6.50 -11.67
CA ASN A 382 -5.33 6.29 -11.47
C ASN A 382 -4.52 6.88 -12.65
N PRO A 383 -3.50 7.72 -12.40
CA PRO A 383 -2.68 8.34 -13.45
C PRO A 383 -1.80 7.35 -14.24
N LYS A 384 -1.71 6.10 -13.79
CA LYS A 384 -1.00 5.00 -14.46
C LYS A 384 -1.90 4.10 -15.30
N LEU A 385 -3.20 4.41 -15.40
CA LEU A 385 -4.13 3.65 -16.23
C LEU A 385 -3.73 3.75 -17.71
N LEU A 386 -3.82 2.64 -18.43
CA LEU A 386 -3.61 2.54 -19.88
C LEU A 386 -4.92 2.08 -20.52
N ASN A 387 -5.64 3.01 -21.16
CA ASN A 387 -6.89 2.74 -21.87
C ASN A 387 -6.60 2.68 -23.37
N GLU A 388 -6.73 1.50 -23.99
CA GLU A 388 -6.37 1.26 -25.39
C GLU A 388 -7.24 2.06 -26.40
N MET A 389 -8.35 2.62 -25.93
CA MET A 389 -9.19 3.56 -26.68
C MET A 389 -8.54 4.93 -26.88
N VAL A 390 -7.58 5.30 -26.03
CA VAL A 390 -6.92 6.60 -25.99
C VAL A 390 -5.52 6.47 -26.56
N ARG A 391 -5.32 7.01 -27.75
CA ARG A 391 -4.04 6.94 -28.48
C ARG A 391 -3.60 8.32 -28.92
N ASP A 392 -2.30 8.53 -28.97
CA ASP A 392 -1.69 9.73 -29.54
C ASP A 392 -1.69 9.70 -31.08
N GLU A 393 -1.11 10.72 -31.70
CA GLU A 393 -1.00 10.82 -33.17
C GLU A 393 -0.14 9.71 -33.79
N ASN A 394 0.73 9.08 -33.01
CA ASN A 394 1.58 7.96 -33.43
C ASN A 394 0.90 6.60 -33.23
N GLY A 395 -0.28 6.57 -32.62
CA GLY A 395 -1.02 5.35 -32.28
C GLY A 395 -0.58 4.69 -30.97
N GLU A 396 0.28 5.33 -30.17
CA GLU A 396 0.69 4.84 -28.85
C GLU A 396 -0.38 5.12 -27.80
N ILE A 397 -0.53 4.22 -26.83
CA ILE A 397 -1.53 4.38 -25.76
C ILE A 397 -1.08 5.50 -24.83
N VAL A 398 -1.95 6.48 -24.59
CA VAL A 398 -1.67 7.58 -23.66
C VAL A 398 -1.99 7.15 -22.24
N GLN A 399 -0.98 7.18 -21.37
CA GLN A 399 -1.16 6.86 -19.95
C GLN A 399 -1.88 7.97 -19.21
N GLY A 400 -2.91 7.61 -18.44
CA GLY A 400 -3.64 8.55 -17.59
C GLY A 400 -5.08 8.11 -17.32
N SER A 401 -5.74 8.87 -16.44
CA SER A 401 -7.18 8.78 -16.20
C SER A 401 -7.95 9.40 -17.37
N LEU A 402 -7.91 8.74 -18.52
CA LEU A 402 -8.43 9.24 -19.80
C LEU A 402 -9.39 8.23 -20.44
N ALA A 403 -10.40 8.76 -21.13
CA ALA A 403 -11.32 7.99 -21.95
C ALA A 403 -11.67 8.74 -23.23
N ARG A 404 -12.08 8.01 -24.26
CA ARG A 404 -12.60 8.57 -25.51
C ARG A 404 -14.12 8.56 -25.47
N LEU A 405 -14.72 9.75 -25.55
CA LEU A 405 -16.17 9.93 -25.55
C LEU A 405 -16.73 9.52 -26.91
N GLU A 406 -17.52 8.46 -26.94
CA GLU A 406 -18.22 7.98 -28.14
C GLU A 406 -19.69 8.47 -28.19
N PRO A 407 -20.22 8.82 -29.37
CA PRO A 407 -19.61 8.68 -30.71
C PRO A 407 -18.72 9.84 -31.17
N GLU A 408 -18.49 10.86 -30.33
CA GLU A 408 -17.78 12.08 -30.71
C GLU A 408 -16.30 11.85 -31.08
N GLY A 409 -15.65 10.88 -30.45
CA GLY A 409 -14.22 10.58 -30.62
C GLY A 409 -13.29 11.46 -29.78
N ASP A 410 -13.83 12.37 -28.97
CA ASP A 410 -13.04 13.29 -28.15
C ASP A 410 -12.40 12.60 -26.95
N VAL A 411 -11.10 12.76 -26.75
CA VAL A 411 -10.40 12.31 -25.54
C VAL A 411 -10.60 13.33 -24.43
N LYS A 412 -11.07 12.88 -23.26
CA LYS A 412 -11.29 13.71 -22.06
C LYS A 412 -10.84 12.96 -20.81
N ARG A 413 -10.84 13.66 -19.67
CA ARG A 413 -10.66 13.03 -18.35
C ARG A 413 -11.74 11.97 -18.15
N MET A 414 -11.37 10.82 -17.60
CA MET A 414 -12.26 9.68 -17.39
C MET A 414 -13.57 10.07 -16.69
N TRP A 415 -13.49 10.89 -15.63
CA TRP A 415 -14.67 11.35 -14.90
C TRP A 415 -15.63 12.19 -15.77
N ASP A 416 -15.11 13.06 -16.63
CA ASP A 416 -15.94 13.93 -17.48
C ASP A 416 -16.70 13.11 -18.53
N VAL A 417 -16.08 12.03 -19.03
CA VAL A 417 -16.73 11.05 -19.90
C VAL A 417 -17.82 10.28 -19.15
N ILE A 418 -17.52 9.83 -17.92
CA ILE A 418 -18.49 9.16 -17.05
C ILE A 418 -19.70 10.07 -16.78
N GLU A 419 -19.47 11.31 -16.37
CA GLU A 419 -20.53 12.29 -16.07
C GLU A 419 -21.39 12.55 -17.31
N THR A 420 -20.76 12.71 -18.48
CA THR A 420 -21.46 12.85 -19.76
C THR A 420 -22.36 11.64 -20.05
N TYR A 421 -21.89 10.42 -19.80
CA TYR A 421 -22.70 9.21 -20.02
C TYR A 421 -23.79 8.99 -18.98
N MET A 422 -23.56 9.41 -17.73
CA MET A 422 -24.59 9.43 -16.69
C MET A 422 -25.75 10.34 -17.10
N ASP A 423 -25.45 11.54 -17.62
CA ASP A 423 -26.46 12.48 -18.11
C ASP A 423 -27.23 11.93 -19.32
N ARG A 424 -26.52 11.24 -20.23
CA ARG A 424 -27.12 10.54 -21.39
C ARG A 424 -27.91 9.30 -21.01
N LYS A 425 -27.79 8.81 -19.76
CA LYS A 425 -28.30 7.51 -19.31
C LYS A 425 -27.85 6.36 -20.24
N GLN A 426 -26.61 6.42 -20.69
CA GLN A 426 -26.04 5.47 -21.64
C GLN A 426 -25.58 4.21 -20.90
N PRO A 427 -26.07 3.00 -21.27
CA PRO A 427 -25.50 1.75 -20.79
C PRO A 427 -24.04 1.62 -21.22
N LEU A 428 -23.15 1.18 -20.32
CA LEU A 428 -21.72 1.05 -20.59
C LEU A 428 -21.21 -0.38 -20.44
N ILE A 429 -20.11 -0.66 -21.13
CA ILE A 429 -19.34 -1.90 -21.05
C ILE A 429 -17.85 -1.57 -20.82
N ILE A 430 -17.15 -2.44 -20.09
CA ILE A 430 -15.68 -2.44 -20.05
C ILE A 430 -15.19 -3.74 -20.67
N VAL A 431 -14.13 -3.66 -21.47
CA VAL A 431 -13.42 -4.84 -21.99
C VAL A 431 -12.01 -4.84 -21.39
N ALA A 432 -11.52 -6.00 -20.93
CA ALA A 432 -10.23 -6.11 -20.28
C ALA A 432 -9.47 -7.39 -20.66
N GLY A 433 -8.15 -7.41 -20.39
CA GLY A 433 -7.31 -8.59 -20.54
C GLY A 433 -7.39 -9.56 -19.36
N ALA A 434 -6.29 -10.27 -19.09
CA ALA A 434 -6.18 -11.23 -18.00
C ALA A 434 -6.07 -10.55 -16.61
N ASP A 435 -6.41 -11.30 -15.56
CA ASP A 435 -6.26 -10.89 -14.15
C ASP A 435 -6.94 -9.54 -13.79
N TYR A 436 -8.09 -9.26 -14.40
CA TYR A 436 -8.84 -8.04 -14.15
C TYR A 436 -9.34 -7.98 -12.70
N GLY A 437 -9.02 -6.88 -12.02
CA GLY A 437 -9.42 -6.63 -10.63
C GLY A 437 -8.46 -7.17 -9.57
N GLN A 438 -7.18 -7.34 -9.88
CA GLN A 438 -6.23 -7.89 -8.91
C GLN A 438 -5.95 -6.96 -7.71
N GLY A 439 -5.51 -7.56 -6.60
CA GLY A 439 -5.03 -6.81 -5.43
C GLY A 439 -6.02 -6.67 -4.28
N SER A 440 -6.51 -5.44 -4.02
CA SER A 440 -7.31 -5.11 -2.82
C SER A 440 -8.75 -5.63 -2.92
N SER A 441 -9.36 -5.99 -1.80
CA SER A 441 -10.75 -6.44 -1.71
C SER A 441 -11.80 -5.31 -1.83
N ARG A 442 -11.38 -4.07 -2.11
CA ARG A 442 -12.26 -2.89 -2.07
C ARG A 442 -13.46 -3.04 -3.01
N ASP A 443 -14.66 -2.97 -2.46
CA ASP A 443 -15.90 -3.05 -3.24
C ASP A 443 -16.16 -1.77 -4.06
N TRP A 444 -15.52 -0.65 -3.72
CA TRP A 444 -15.54 0.58 -4.52
C TRP A 444 -15.03 0.41 -5.94
N ALA A 445 -14.17 -0.57 -6.20
CA ALA A 445 -13.77 -0.93 -7.56
C ALA A 445 -14.94 -1.49 -8.40
N ALA A 446 -15.97 -2.04 -7.76
CA ALA A 446 -17.22 -2.48 -8.40
C ALA A 446 -18.32 -1.43 -8.31
N LYS A 447 -18.48 -0.76 -7.15
CA LYS A 447 -19.47 0.33 -6.97
C LYS A 447 -19.22 1.48 -7.92
N GLY A 448 -17.96 1.90 -8.07
CA GLY A 448 -17.57 3.02 -8.94
C GLY A 448 -17.97 2.79 -10.40
N VAL A 449 -17.55 1.64 -10.97
CA VAL A 449 -17.90 1.29 -12.36
C VAL A 449 -19.41 1.12 -12.53
N ARG A 450 -20.10 0.54 -11.54
CA ARG A 450 -21.56 0.39 -11.59
C ARG A 450 -22.29 1.73 -11.53
N LEU A 451 -21.83 2.66 -10.69
CA LEU A 451 -22.36 4.03 -10.58
C LEU A 451 -22.10 4.84 -11.85
N ALA A 452 -20.98 4.57 -12.54
CA ALA A 452 -20.68 5.15 -13.84
C ALA A 452 -21.64 4.69 -14.96
N GLY A 453 -22.41 3.63 -14.74
CA GLY A 453 -23.36 3.07 -15.73
C GLY A 453 -22.87 1.80 -16.42
N VAL A 454 -21.78 1.19 -15.95
CA VAL A 454 -21.30 -0.10 -16.50
C VAL A 454 -22.23 -1.23 -16.07
N GLU A 455 -22.82 -1.91 -17.05
CA GLU A 455 -23.72 -3.05 -16.82
C GLU A 455 -22.99 -4.39 -16.99
N VAL A 456 -22.02 -4.44 -17.91
CA VAL A 456 -21.28 -5.65 -18.28
C VAL A 456 -19.79 -5.36 -18.29
N ILE A 457 -18.99 -6.33 -17.84
CA ILE A 457 -17.53 -6.33 -18.04
C ILE A 457 -17.16 -7.65 -18.72
N VAL A 458 -16.42 -7.57 -19.82
CA VAL A 458 -15.87 -8.76 -20.51
C VAL A 458 -14.37 -8.78 -20.31
N ALA A 459 -13.81 -9.86 -19.77
CA ALA A 459 -12.37 -9.98 -19.55
C ALA A 459 -11.83 -11.38 -19.90
N GLU A 460 -10.53 -11.52 -20.12
CA GLU A 460 -9.92 -12.85 -20.32
C GLU A 460 -9.90 -13.65 -19.00
N GLY A 461 -9.80 -12.93 -17.87
CA GLY A 461 -9.88 -13.51 -16.53
C GLY A 461 -10.20 -12.46 -15.47
N PHE A 462 -10.79 -12.91 -14.36
CA PHE A 462 -11.10 -12.06 -13.21
C PHE A 462 -10.45 -12.58 -11.95
N GLU A 463 -9.97 -11.65 -11.13
CA GLU A 463 -9.53 -11.99 -9.78
C GLU A 463 -10.71 -12.26 -8.83
N ARG A 464 -10.53 -13.27 -7.97
CA ARG A 464 -11.64 -13.95 -7.26
C ARG A 464 -12.55 -12.99 -6.50
N ILE A 465 -11.95 -12.08 -5.72
CA ILE A 465 -12.70 -11.14 -4.86
C ILE A 465 -13.41 -10.09 -5.73
N HIS A 466 -12.74 -9.57 -6.75
CA HIS A 466 -13.32 -8.54 -7.60
C HIS A 466 -14.52 -9.08 -8.39
N ARG A 467 -14.43 -10.30 -8.94
CA ARG A 467 -15.56 -10.99 -9.58
C ARG A 467 -16.78 -11.05 -8.67
N THR A 468 -16.61 -11.44 -7.40
CA THR A 468 -17.70 -11.48 -6.42
C THR A 468 -18.27 -10.09 -6.15
N ASN A 469 -17.43 -9.06 -6.03
CA ASN A 469 -17.89 -7.68 -5.83
C ASN A 469 -18.71 -7.16 -7.02
N LEU A 470 -18.31 -7.48 -8.26
CA LEU A 470 -19.06 -7.11 -9.47
C LEU A 470 -20.46 -7.74 -9.45
N VAL A 471 -20.55 -9.04 -9.19
CA VAL A 471 -21.84 -9.75 -9.07
C VAL A 471 -22.70 -9.12 -7.96
N GLY A 472 -22.10 -8.83 -6.80
CA GLY A 472 -22.80 -8.19 -5.68
C GLY A 472 -23.36 -6.80 -5.99
N MET A 473 -22.72 -6.07 -6.92
CA MET A 473 -23.19 -4.77 -7.40
C MET A 473 -24.11 -4.86 -8.63
N GLY A 474 -24.43 -6.07 -9.10
CA GLY A 474 -25.25 -6.26 -10.29
C GLY A 474 -24.54 -5.89 -11.60
N VAL A 475 -23.21 -5.92 -11.64
CA VAL A 475 -22.46 -5.94 -12.90
C VAL A 475 -22.34 -7.39 -13.36
N LEU A 476 -22.49 -7.66 -14.67
CA LEU A 476 -22.32 -9.00 -15.23
C LEU A 476 -20.86 -9.20 -15.68
N PRO A 477 -20.04 -9.98 -14.94
CA PRO A 477 -18.72 -10.36 -15.40
C PRO A 477 -18.82 -11.52 -16.40
N LEU A 478 -18.39 -11.29 -17.63
CA LEU A 478 -18.29 -12.29 -18.69
C LEU A 478 -16.82 -12.59 -18.98
N GLN A 479 -16.51 -13.85 -19.19
CA GLN A 479 -15.17 -14.26 -19.59
C GLN A 479 -15.15 -14.59 -21.07
N PHE A 480 -14.10 -14.19 -21.79
CA PHE A 480 -13.85 -14.67 -23.14
C PHE A 480 -13.75 -16.20 -23.17
N LYS A 481 -14.07 -16.79 -24.32
CA LYS A 481 -13.76 -18.21 -24.54
C LYS A 481 -12.25 -18.39 -24.60
N GLU A 482 -11.81 -19.61 -24.29
CA GLU A 482 -10.39 -19.95 -24.36
C GLU A 482 -9.81 -19.65 -25.76
N GLY A 483 -8.73 -18.87 -25.82
CA GLY A 483 -8.08 -18.44 -27.05
C GLY A 483 -8.65 -17.18 -27.70
N GLU A 484 -9.71 -16.57 -27.16
CA GLU A 484 -10.23 -15.27 -27.60
C GLU A 484 -9.72 -14.13 -26.71
N THR A 485 -9.50 -12.95 -27.31
CA THR A 485 -9.07 -11.71 -26.62
C THR A 485 -9.84 -10.50 -27.16
N ARG A 486 -9.63 -9.35 -26.53
CA ARG A 486 -10.34 -8.07 -26.71
C ARG A 486 -10.20 -7.45 -28.10
#